data_AF-A0A4U0P4X9-F1
#
_entry.id   AF-A0A4U0P4X9-F1
#
_cell.length_a   1.000
_cell.length_b   1.000
_cell.length_c   1.000
_cell.angle_alpha   90.00
_cell.angle_beta   90.00
_cell.angle_gamma   90.00
#
_symmetry.space_group_name_H-M   'P 1'
#
loop_
_entity.id
_entity.type
_entity.pdbx_description
1 polymer ?
#
loop_
_entity_poly.entity_id
_entity_poly.type
_entity_poly.pdbx_seq_one_letter_code
_entity_poly.pdbx_strand_id
1 'polypeptide(L)'
;MYQTVDAQHVRNLETGDLIALGTWCWEAVQAWLDAGNALLPATWVDPGDARRQLNVAINTWRTQMENSGFPALDHWWDSDDMARERLTLTLLAGQGSPVGYWKDVENNAVAPGDAAMIATLYGAMVEYGALIFARAEQMKAEVAALAAAQLADYRIGWPLAA
;
A
#
# COMPACT_ATOMS: atom_id res chain seq x y z
N MET A 1 -12.38 18.32 -20.20
CA MET A 1 -11.93 17.15 -21.00
C MET A 1 -13.08 16.17 -21.11
N TYR A 2 -13.17 15.44 -22.23
CA TYR A 2 -14.25 14.49 -22.44
C TYR A 2 -13.73 13.08 -22.67
N GLN A 3 -14.44 12.10 -22.12
CA GLN A 3 -14.14 10.68 -22.26
C GLN A 3 -15.30 9.96 -22.96
N THR A 4 -15.01 9.11 -23.94
CA THR A 4 -16.01 8.21 -24.53
C THR A 4 -16.49 7.23 -23.47
N VAL A 5 -17.81 7.10 -23.30
CA VAL A 5 -18.41 6.09 -22.40
C VAL A 5 -18.91 4.91 -23.20
N ASP A 6 -19.65 5.19 -24.27
CA ASP A 6 -20.16 4.22 -25.24
C ASP A 6 -20.31 4.87 -26.62
N ALA A 7 -20.99 4.19 -27.55
CA ALA A 7 -21.19 4.67 -28.92
C ALA A 7 -22.08 5.92 -29.04
N GLN A 8 -22.83 6.28 -27.98
CA GLN A 8 -23.80 7.38 -27.96
C GLN A 8 -23.53 8.42 -26.87
N HIS A 9 -22.61 8.16 -25.95
CA HIS A 9 -22.36 9.04 -24.81
C HIS A 9 -20.88 9.35 -24.58
N VAL A 10 -20.64 10.59 -24.16
CA VAL A 10 -19.36 11.05 -23.61
C VAL A 10 -19.57 11.57 -22.20
N ARG A 11 -18.54 11.50 -21.36
CA ARG A 11 -18.54 12.05 -20.01
C ARG A 11 -17.67 13.29 -19.97
N ASN A 12 -18.18 14.38 -19.40
CA ASN A 12 -17.34 15.51 -18.98
C ASN A 12 -16.60 15.11 -17.70
N LEU A 13 -15.27 15.07 -17.77
CA LEU A 13 -14.45 14.65 -16.63
C LEU A 13 -14.33 15.71 -15.53
N GLU A 14 -14.72 16.95 -15.79
CA GLU A 14 -14.68 18.03 -14.81
C GLU A 14 -15.96 18.09 -13.98
N THR A 15 -17.12 17.97 -14.63
CA THR A 15 -18.43 18.03 -13.97
C THR A 15 -19.02 16.66 -13.63
N GLY A 16 -18.54 15.60 -14.28
CA GLY A 16 -19.09 14.25 -14.18
C GLY A 16 -20.30 14.00 -15.07
N ASP A 17 -20.76 15.00 -15.83
CA ASP A 17 -21.97 14.91 -16.65
C ASP A 17 -21.83 13.89 -17.78
N LEU A 18 -22.88 13.09 -17.97
CA LEU A 18 -23.02 12.23 -19.15
C LEU A 18 -23.77 13.00 -20.25
N ILE A 19 -23.15 13.11 -21.41
CA ILE A 19 -23.64 13.90 -22.55
C ILE A 19 -23.93 12.94 -23.70
N ALA A 20 -25.18 12.95 -24.17
CA ALA A 20 -25.60 12.18 -25.36
C ALA A 20 -25.24 12.92 -26.66
N LEU A 21 -24.73 12.17 -27.62
CA LEU A 21 -24.41 12.64 -28.98
C LEU A 21 -25.64 13.27 -29.66
N GLY A 22 -25.45 14.42 -30.30
CA GLY A 22 -26.50 15.12 -31.07
C GLY A 22 -27.56 15.86 -30.24
N THR A 23 -27.37 15.97 -28.92
CA THR A 23 -28.22 16.81 -28.05
C THR A 23 -27.72 18.25 -27.98
N TRP A 24 -28.51 19.17 -27.42
CA TRP A 24 -28.06 20.57 -27.22
C TRP A 24 -26.81 20.67 -26.32
N CYS A 25 -26.61 19.70 -25.42
CA CYS A 25 -25.41 19.61 -24.58
C CYS A 25 -24.15 19.21 -25.37
N TRP A 26 -24.30 18.69 -26.59
CA TRP A 26 -23.21 18.28 -27.47
C TRP A 26 -22.42 19.47 -28.03
N GLU A 27 -23.03 20.67 -28.12
CA GLU A 27 -22.38 21.87 -28.68
C GLU A 27 -21.05 22.20 -27.98
N ALA A 28 -21.01 22.04 -26.65
CA ALA A 28 -19.78 22.25 -25.87
C ALA A 28 -18.71 21.19 -26.13
N VAL A 29 -19.11 19.95 -26.43
CA VAL A 29 -18.19 18.87 -26.81
C VAL A 29 -17.64 19.13 -28.22
N GLN A 30 -18.51 19.52 -29.15
CA GLN A 30 -18.14 19.81 -30.54
C GLN A 30 -17.14 20.98 -30.60
N ALA A 31 -17.43 22.08 -29.90
CA ALA A 31 -16.50 23.23 -29.84
C ALA A 31 -15.13 22.85 -29.27
N TRP A 32 -15.09 21.93 -28.29
CA TRP A 32 -13.84 21.42 -27.73
C TRP A 32 -13.07 20.54 -28.72
N LEU A 33 -13.75 19.69 -29.49
CA LEU A 33 -13.15 18.89 -30.56
C LEU A 33 -12.64 19.77 -31.71
N ASP A 34 -13.41 20.78 -32.11
CA ASP A 34 -13.06 21.73 -33.18
C ASP A 34 -11.82 22.58 -32.80
N ALA A 35 -11.56 22.76 -31.50
CA ALA A 35 -10.33 23.35 -30.97
C ALA A 35 -9.10 22.41 -31.06
N GLY A 36 -9.23 21.23 -31.67
CA GLY A 36 -8.14 20.29 -31.91
C GLY A 36 -7.92 19.25 -30.79
N ASN A 37 -8.84 19.16 -29.83
CA ASN A 37 -8.75 18.15 -28.78
C ASN A 37 -9.32 16.80 -29.25
N ALA A 38 -8.94 15.72 -28.58
CA ALA A 38 -9.42 14.36 -28.88
C ALA A 38 -10.12 13.75 -27.65
N LEU A 39 -11.22 13.03 -27.88
CA LEU A 39 -11.88 12.26 -26.82
C LEU A 39 -10.91 11.26 -26.21
N LEU A 40 -10.91 11.19 -24.88
CA LEU A 40 -10.21 10.14 -24.17
C LEU A 40 -10.97 8.81 -24.34
N PRO A 41 -10.28 7.68 -24.51
CA PRO A 41 -10.96 6.39 -24.65
C PRO A 41 -11.67 6.01 -23.35
N ALA A 42 -12.68 5.14 -23.44
CA ALA A 42 -13.40 4.61 -22.27
C ALA A 42 -12.47 3.91 -21.25
N THR A 43 -11.33 3.40 -21.73
CA THR A 43 -10.29 2.76 -20.91
C THR A 43 -9.32 3.74 -20.26
N TRP A 44 -9.44 5.05 -20.53
CA TRP A 44 -8.59 6.05 -19.91
C TRP A 44 -8.86 6.14 -18.40
N VAL A 45 -7.79 6.16 -17.62
CA VAL A 45 -7.83 6.37 -16.17
C VAL A 45 -7.11 7.68 -15.88
N ASP A 46 -7.71 8.51 -15.02
CA ASP A 46 -7.05 9.72 -14.54
C ASP A 46 -5.75 9.34 -13.83
N PRO A 47 -4.58 9.79 -14.31
CA PRO A 47 -3.32 9.50 -13.66
C PRO A 47 -3.25 10.06 -12.22
N GLY A 48 -4.00 11.12 -11.92
CA GLY A 48 -4.14 11.63 -10.56
C GLY A 48 -4.87 10.65 -9.66
N ASP A 49 -6.01 10.14 -10.11
CA ASP A 49 -6.79 9.14 -9.39
C ASP A 49 -6.05 7.81 -9.23
N ALA A 50 -5.41 7.31 -10.28
CA ALA A 50 -4.61 6.09 -10.22
C ALA A 50 -3.50 6.18 -9.15
N ARG A 51 -2.80 7.32 -9.04
CA ARG A 51 -1.80 7.54 -7.99
C ARG A 51 -2.40 7.59 -6.60
N ARG A 52 -3.57 8.23 -6.43
CA ARG A 52 -4.29 8.22 -5.14
C ARG A 52 -4.65 6.81 -4.72
N GLN A 53 -5.22 6.01 -5.63
CA GLN A 53 -5.58 4.62 -5.36
C GLN A 53 -4.35 3.78 -4.98
N LEU A 54 -3.24 3.93 -5.70
CA LEU A 54 -1.98 3.26 -5.35
C LEU A 54 -1.45 3.68 -3.98
N ASN A 55 -1.51 4.96 -3.62
CA ASN A 55 -1.11 5.43 -2.29
C ASN A 55 -1.97 4.84 -1.16
N VAL A 56 -3.28 4.69 -1.38
CA VAL A 56 -4.16 3.99 -0.45
C VAL A 56 -3.75 2.53 -0.32
N ALA A 57 -3.54 1.83 -1.44
CA ALA A 57 -3.12 0.44 -1.44
C ALA A 57 -1.74 0.23 -0.79
N ILE A 58 -0.80 1.16 -0.95
CA ILE A 58 0.50 1.16 -0.26
C ILE A 58 0.31 1.25 1.26
N ASN A 59 -0.57 2.15 1.73
CA ASN A 59 -0.86 2.25 3.16
C ASN A 59 -1.52 0.98 3.69
N THR A 60 -2.44 0.37 2.92
CA THR A 60 -3.03 -0.92 3.26
C THR A 60 -1.98 -2.02 3.35
N TRP A 61 -1.07 -2.10 2.38
CA TRP A 61 0.05 -3.05 2.41
C TRP A 61 0.94 -2.83 3.63
N ARG A 62 1.26 -1.58 3.98
CA ARG A 62 2.06 -1.26 5.19
C ARG A 62 1.38 -1.82 6.44
N THR A 63 0.09 -1.54 6.62
CA THR A 63 -0.69 -2.07 7.76
C THR A 63 -0.73 -3.60 7.77
N GLN A 64 -0.82 -4.26 6.61
CA GLN A 64 -0.75 -5.72 6.53
C GLN A 64 0.63 -6.24 6.98
N MET A 65 1.72 -5.63 6.49
CA MET A 65 3.08 -6.02 6.86
C MET A 65 3.39 -5.79 8.34
N GLU A 66 2.88 -4.71 8.93
CA GLU A 66 3.02 -4.44 10.37
C GLU A 66 2.37 -5.53 11.24
N ASN A 67 1.45 -6.32 10.69
CA ASN A 67 0.74 -7.40 11.38
C ASN A 67 1.11 -8.81 10.87
N SER A 68 2.07 -8.93 9.94
CA SER A 68 2.46 -10.23 9.35
C SER A 68 3.57 -10.96 10.11
N GLY A 69 4.00 -10.41 11.25
CA GLY A 69 5.17 -10.86 11.98
C GLY A 69 6.49 -10.24 11.48
N PHE A 70 7.58 -10.56 12.18
CA PHE A 70 8.93 -10.11 11.85
C PHE A 70 9.97 -11.23 12.00
N PRO A 71 11.04 -11.24 11.19
CA PRO A 71 12.09 -12.24 11.28
C PRO A 71 13.13 -11.89 12.35
N ALA A 72 13.48 -12.85 13.21
CA ALA A 72 14.61 -12.75 14.13
C ALA A 72 15.00 -14.14 14.63
N LEU A 73 16.28 -14.35 14.96
CA LEU A 73 16.76 -15.60 15.57
C LEU A 73 16.36 -16.86 14.76
N ASP A 74 16.38 -16.79 13.42
CA ASP A 74 15.94 -17.87 12.52
C ASP A 74 14.46 -18.28 12.63
N HIS A 75 13.63 -17.44 13.28
CA HIS A 75 12.19 -17.61 13.41
C HIS A 75 11.42 -16.38 12.92
N TRP A 76 10.14 -16.57 12.62
CA TRP A 76 9.17 -15.48 12.47
C TRP A 76 8.40 -15.29 13.76
N TRP A 77 8.23 -14.05 14.21
CA TRP A 77 7.59 -13.71 15.48
C TRP A 77 6.33 -12.92 15.25
N ASP A 78 5.30 -13.15 16.07
CA ASP A 78 4.04 -12.40 16.00
C ASP A 78 4.29 -10.90 16.21
N SER A 79 3.60 -10.07 15.43
CA SER A 79 3.73 -8.61 15.47
C SER A 79 2.39 -7.89 15.59
N ASP A 80 1.30 -8.58 15.89
CA ASP A 80 0.02 -7.91 16.16
C ASP A 80 0.08 -7.01 17.41
N ASP A 81 -0.94 -6.18 17.62
CA ASP A 81 -0.97 -5.21 18.73
C ASP A 81 -0.70 -5.85 20.10
N MET A 82 -1.27 -7.03 20.34
CA MET A 82 -1.14 -7.75 21.61
C MET A 82 0.27 -8.35 21.78
N ALA A 83 0.83 -8.90 20.71
CA ALA A 83 2.20 -9.42 20.69
C ALA A 83 3.22 -8.31 20.95
N ARG A 84 3.05 -7.15 20.28
CA ARG A 84 3.89 -5.97 20.50
C ARG A 84 3.82 -5.45 21.92
N GLU A 85 2.61 -5.34 22.47
CA GLU A 85 2.40 -4.89 23.85
C GLU A 85 3.10 -5.84 24.83
N ARG A 86 2.89 -7.15 24.71
CA ARG A 86 3.52 -8.15 25.58
C ARG A 86 5.05 -8.10 25.49
N LEU A 87 5.60 -8.08 24.27
CA LEU A 87 7.05 -8.00 24.07
C LEU A 87 7.63 -6.73 24.70
N THR A 88 6.96 -5.58 24.51
CA THR A 88 7.38 -4.29 25.08
C THR A 88 7.34 -4.31 26.61
N LEU A 89 6.26 -4.84 27.20
CA LEU A 89 6.12 -4.93 28.66
C LEU A 89 7.16 -5.90 29.27
N THR A 90 7.43 -7.03 28.62
CA THR A 90 8.48 -7.97 29.06
C THR A 90 9.86 -7.32 28.97
N LEU A 91 10.14 -6.57 27.90
CA LEU A 91 11.39 -5.81 27.78
C LEU A 91 11.53 -4.78 28.91
N LEU A 92 10.49 -3.99 29.18
CA LEU A 92 10.50 -2.95 30.22
C LEU A 92 10.69 -3.53 31.63
N ALA A 93 10.17 -4.74 31.87
CA ALA A 93 10.41 -5.44 33.13
C ALA A 93 11.87 -5.89 33.31
N GLY A 94 12.66 -5.93 32.23
CA GLY A 94 14.04 -6.42 32.24
C GLY A 94 14.14 -7.91 32.57
N GLN A 95 13.07 -8.67 32.33
CA GLN A 95 12.96 -10.10 32.60
C GLN A 95 12.78 -10.89 31.29
N GLY A 96 13.04 -12.19 31.35
CA GLY A 96 12.60 -13.11 30.31
C GLY A 96 11.11 -13.45 30.42
N SER A 97 10.66 -14.31 29.52
CA SER A 97 9.38 -14.99 29.60
C SER A 97 9.27 -15.79 30.91
N PRO A 98 8.19 -15.63 31.68
CA PRO A 98 8.00 -16.36 32.95
C PRO A 98 7.85 -17.87 32.76
N VAL A 99 7.56 -18.33 31.54
CA VAL A 99 7.47 -19.76 31.19
C VAL A 99 8.77 -20.33 30.61
N GLY A 100 9.83 -19.51 30.48
CA GLY A 100 11.15 -19.92 30.00
C GLY A 100 11.27 -20.10 28.47
N TYR A 101 10.25 -19.68 27.72
CA TYR A 101 10.25 -19.69 26.25
C TYR A 101 9.31 -18.61 25.69
N TRP A 102 9.50 -18.25 24.44
CA TRP A 102 8.51 -17.50 23.64
C TRP A 102 7.99 -18.38 22.51
N LYS A 103 6.83 -18.06 21.94
CA LYS A 103 6.30 -18.78 20.78
C LYS A 103 6.52 -17.99 19.50
N ASP A 104 7.01 -18.66 18.47
CA ASP A 104 7.06 -18.12 17.12
C ASP A 104 5.66 -18.16 16.46
N VAL A 105 5.52 -17.61 15.25
CA VAL A 105 4.24 -17.59 14.50
C VAL A 105 3.69 -18.99 14.22
N GLU A 106 4.54 -20.02 14.23
CA GLU A 106 4.17 -21.42 14.03
C GLU A 106 3.78 -22.12 15.35
N ASN A 107 3.77 -21.39 16.47
CA ASN A 107 3.53 -21.85 17.83
C ASN A 107 4.60 -22.77 18.42
N ASN A 108 5.81 -22.80 17.85
CA ASN A 108 6.95 -23.52 18.42
C ASN A 108 7.46 -22.80 19.66
N ALA A 109 7.77 -23.55 20.73
CA ALA A 109 8.39 -22.99 21.93
C ALA A 109 9.89 -22.81 21.71
N VAL A 110 10.37 -21.57 21.77
CA VAL A 110 11.77 -21.20 21.56
C VAL A 110 12.35 -20.69 22.89
N ALA A 111 13.33 -21.42 23.40
CA ALA A 111 14.06 -21.14 24.64
C ALA A 111 15.44 -20.51 24.32
N PRO A 112 16.10 -19.78 25.25
CA PRO A 112 15.81 -19.67 26.69
C PRO A 112 14.72 -18.68 27.08
N GLY A 113 14.12 -17.93 26.14
CA GLY A 113 13.11 -16.92 26.46
C GLY A 113 13.61 -15.87 27.45
N ASP A 114 14.91 -15.67 27.58
CA ASP A 114 15.53 -14.82 28.61
C ASP A 114 15.48 -13.32 28.23
N ALA A 115 15.93 -12.46 29.14
CA ALA A 115 15.92 -11.00 28.90
C ALA A 115 16.75 -10.60 27.66
N ALA A 116 17.81 -11.34 27.35
CA ALA A 116 18.63 -11.08 26.16
C ALA A 116 17.86 -11.40 24.88
N MET A 117 17.18 -12.55 24.83
CA MET A 117 16.29 -12.91 23.71
C MET A 117 15.20 -11.85 23.52
N ILE A 118 14.53 -11.42 24.59
CA ILE A 118 13.49 -10.38 24.52
C ILE A 118 14.03 -9.07 23.96
N ALA A 119 15.22 -8.63 24.38
CA ALA A 119 15.87 -7.44 23.84
C ALA A 119 16.19 -7.58 22.35
N THR A 120 16.68 -8.76 21.92
CA THR A 120 16.93 -9.04 20.50
C THR A 120 15.64 -9.02 19.68
N LEU A 121 14.57 -9.66 20.16
CA LEU A 121 13.28 -9.66 19.48
C LEU A 121 12.71 -8.26 19.33
N TYR A 122 12.76 -7.45 20.40
CA TYR A 122 12.28 -6.07 20.33
C TYR A 122 13.11 -5.21 19.36
N GLY A 123 14.43 -5.34 19.38
CA GLY A 123 15.31 -4.65 18.43
C GLY A 123 14.97 -5.00 16.98
N ALA A 124 14.81 -6.29 16.68
CA ALA A 124 14.45 -6.77 15.35
C ALA A 124 13.05 -6.30 14.93
N MET A 125 12.07 -6.29 15.84
CA MET A 125 10.73 -5.76 15.57
C MET A 125 10.77 -4.28 15.17
N VAL A 126 11.53 -3.46 15.90
CA VAL A 126 11.69 -2.03 15.60
C VAL A 126 12.40 -1.82 14.27
N GLU A 127 13.47 -2.56 14.00
CA GLU A 127 14.21 -2.50 12.74
C GLU A 127 13.33 -2.91 11.56
N TYR A 128 12.62 -4.03 11.66
CA TYR A 128 11.73 -4.50 10.59
C TYR A 128 10.56 -3.53 10.35
N GLY A 129 10.00 -2.95 11.41
CA GLY A 129 9.04 -1.85 11.30
C GLY A 129 9.60 -0.67 10.50
N ALA A 130 10.83 -0.23 10.80
CA ALA A 130 11.48 0.85 10.07
C ALA A 130 11.69 0.52 8.58
N LEU A 131 12.04 -0.73 8.24
CA LEU A 131 12.15 -1.20 6.86
C LEU A 131 10.81 -1.15 6.12
N ILE A 132 9.71 -1.53 6.77
CA ILE A 132 8.35 -1.43 6.22
C ILE A 132 7.99 0.02 5.91
N PHE A 133 8.27 0.95 6.84
CA PHE A 133 8.05 2.39 6.61
C PHE A 133 8.90 2.92 5.45
N ALA A 134 10.20 2.61 5.44
CA ALA A 134 11.10 3.02 4.38
C ALA A 134 10.63 2.51 3.01
N ARG A 135 10.19 1.25 2.93
CA ARG A 135 9.65 0.69 1.69
C ARG A 135 8.35 1.37 1.26
N ALA A 136 7.43 1.67 2.18
CA ALA A 136 6.20 2.38 1.85
C ALA A 136 6.48 3.78 1.28
N GLU A 137 7.43 4.51 1.84
CA GLU A 137 7.85 5.82 1.31
C GLU A 137 8.54 5.69 -0.05
N GLN A 138 9.40 4.69 -0.22
CA GLN A 138 10.00 4.38 -1.52
C GLN A 138 8.93 4.11 -2.58
N MET A 139 7.92 3.30 -2.27
CA MET A 139 6.83 3.00 -3.21
C MET A 139 6.02 4.23 -3.61
N LYS A 140 5.74 5.14 -2.67
CA LYS A 140 5.07 6.41 -2.98
C LYS A 140 5.92 7.28 -3.92
N ALA A 141 7.23 7.32 -3.70
CA ALA A 141 8.16 8.04 -4.58
C ALA A 141 8.23 7.42 -5.98
N GLU A 142 8.26 6.08 -6.07
CA GLU A 142 8.18 5.34 -7.34
C GLU A 142 6.89 5.70 -8.10
N VAL A 143 5.73 5.60 -7.46
CA VAL A 143 4.42 5.94 -8.04
C VAL A 143 4.33 7.39 -8.50
N ALA A 144 4.93 8.33 -7.75
CA ALA A 144 5.00 9.73 -8.14
C ALA A 144 5.84 9.95 -9.42
N ALA A 145 6.89 9.16 -9.61
CA ALA A 145 7.79 9.27 -10.76
C ALA A 145 7.30 8.53 -12.03
N LEU A 146 6.36 7.60 -11.91
CA LEU A 146 5.85 6.82 -13.05
C LEU A 146 5.10 7.68 -14.07
N ALA A 147 5.29 7.37 -15.35
CA ALA A 147 4.41 7.87 -16.41
C ALA A 147 3.00 7.26 -16.27
N ALA A 148 1.98 7.98 -16.76
CA ALA A 148 0.58 7.55 -16.67
C ALA A 148 0.33 6.11 -17.17
N ALA A 149 0.97 5.74 -18.28
CA ALA A 149 0.83 4.42 -18.89
C ALA A 149 1.42 3.28 -18.03
N GLN A 150 2.32 3.58 -17.09
CA GLN A 150 3.00 2.59 -16.25
C GLN A 150 2.27 2.34 -14.92
N LEU A 151 1.32 3.19 -14.55
CA LEU A 151 0.65 3.12 -13.24
C LEU A 151 -0.15 1.82 -13.07
N ALA A 152 -0.74 1.30 -14.15
CA ALA A 152 -1.54 0.06 -14.11
C ALA A 152 -0.70 -1.20 -13.84
N ASP A 153 0.60 -1.16 -14.14
CA ASP A 153 1.51 -2.30 -14.01
C ASP A 153 2.31 -2.27 -12.70
N TYR A 154 2.21 -1.20 -11.91
CA TYR A 154 2.94 -1.06 -10.66
C TYR A 154 2.55 -2.15 -9.66
N ARG A 155 3.55 -2.82 -9.08
CA ARG A 155 3.36 -3.89 -8.09
C ARG A 155 3.76 -3.41 -6.71
N ILE A 156 2.79 -3.41 -5.80
CA ILE A 156 2.99 -3.10 -4.39
C ILE A 156 3.59 -4.32 -3.70
N GLY A 157 4.63 -4.09 -2.90
CA GLY A 157 5.30 -5.14 -2.15
C GLY A 157 6.78 -4.86 -1.94
N TRP A 158 7.46 -5.86 -1.37
CA TRP A 158 8.92 -5.90 -1.37
C TRP A 158 9.45 -5.97 -2.81
N PRO A 159 10.63 -5.40 -3.07
CA PRO A 159 11.28 -5.57 -4.36
C PRO A 159 11.46 -7.07 -4.64
N LEU A 160 11.14 -7.49 -5.87
CA LEU A 160 11.48 -8.85 -6.30
C LEU A 160 12.99 -9.01 -6.19
N ALA A 161 13.44 -10.12 -5.61
CA ALA A 161 14.86 -10.46 -5.63
C ALA A 161 15.33 -10.49 -7.09
N ALA A 162 16.45 -9.80 -7.36
CA ALA A 162 17.08 -9.77 -8.67
C ALA A 162 17.71 -11.12 -9.03
#